data_AF-A0A9P0PTY7-F1
#
_entry.id   AF-A0A9P0PTY7-F1
#
_cell.length_a   1.000
_cell.length_b   1.000
_cell.length_c   1.000
_cell.angle_alpha   90.00
_cell.angle_beta   90.00
_cell.angle_gamma   90.00
#
_symmetry.space_group_name_H-M   'P 1'
#
loop_
_entity.id
_entity.type
_entity.pdbx_description
1 polymer ?
#
loop_
_entity_poly.entity_id
_entity_poly.type
_entity_poly.pdbx_seq_one_letter_code
_entity_poly.pdbx_strand_id
1 'polypeptide(L)'
;MDELQRQRNFILSNMTPIQPKYRYEKADSCRRLNNVFYLGIGNEGRIRVCKYFFISTLGINSRVIRTVVMKQKNVCSGMLKVDLRGKHKSHVTVPDELKNGLRQHIISMPRIESHYCRSQTQKEYIEGGKTISQLYTDYKKTCTDQNLPFVKYSMYYTIFNTEFNMGFFNPKKDQCELCLTFANANEENRLQMQDPYNEHITEKELARVEKANDKDSDRIVIVYDLQAVLPCPSGEAQSFYYVSKLNVFNFSMFRLQTKDVTC
;
A
#
# COMPACT_ATOMS: atom_id res chain seq x y z
N MET A 1 -13.85 21.01 -0.28
CA MET A 1 -13.63 22.03 0.78
C MET A 1 -13.69 23.46 0.27
N ASP A 2 -13.24 23.74 -0.96
CA ASP A 2 -13.25 25.10 -1.54
C ASP A 2 -14.68 25.65 -1.79
N GLU A 3 -15.62 24.79 -2.17
CA GLU A 3 -17.01 25.17 -2.50
C GLU A 3 -17.78 25.80 -1.32
N LEU A 4 -17.67 25.23 -0.12
CA LEU A 4 -18.35 25.76 1.07
C LEU A 4 -17.82 27.15 1.47
N GLN A 5 -16.54 27.42 1.19
CA GLN A 5 -15.94 28.72 1.45
C GLN A 5 -16.46 29.77 0.46
N ARG A 6 -16.55 29.41 -0.84
CA ARG A 6 -17.15 30.27 -1.87
C ARG A 6 -18.61 30.64 -1.55
N GLN A 7 -19.43 29.66 -1.14
CA GLN A 7 -20.81 29.90 -0.72
C GLN A 7 -20.91 30.91 0.43
N ARG A 8 -20.04 30.77 1.45
CA ARG A 8 -20.03 31.69 2.60
C ARG A 8 -19.57 33.10 2.24
N ASN A 9 -18.56 33.22 1.37
CA ASN A 9 -18.09 34.51 0.87
C ASN A 9 -19.17 35.20 0.02
N PHE A 10 -19.91 34.43 -0.79
CA PHE A 10 -21.06 34.96 -1.55
C PHE A 10 -22.14 35.52 -0.61
N ILE A 11 -22.50 34.79 0.45
CA ILE A 11 -23.46 35.27 1.45
C ILE A 11 -22.95 36.52 2.15
N LEU A 12 -21.65 36.58 2.49
CA LEU A 12 -21.05 37.77 3.11
C LEU A 12 -21.12 38.99 2.18
N SER A 13 -20.84 38.83 0.89
CA SER A 13 -20.85 39.92 -0.10
C SER A 13 -22.24 40.52 -0.35
N ASN A 14 -23.29 39.75 -0.05
CA ASN A 14 -24.70 40.10 -0.26
C ASN A 14 -25.42 40.51 1.03
N MET A 15 -24.65 40.81 2.10
CA MET A 15 -25.21 41.12 3.41
C MET A 15 -24.48 42.30 4.04
N THR A 16 -25.22 43.25 4.60
CA THR A 16 -24.65 44.41 5.31
C THR A 16 -25.28 44.57 6.70
N PRO A 17 -24.50 44.92 7.74
CA PRO A 17 -25.06 45.20 9.06
C PRO A 17 -25.95 46.44 9.02
N ILE A 18 -27.13 46.37 9.64
CA ILE A 18 -28.01 47.53 9.80
C ILE A 18 -27.41 48.45 10.87
N GLN A 19 -27.18 49.71 10.50
CA GLN A 19 -26.87 50.77 11.45
C GLN A 19 -28.12 51.61 11.68
N PRO A 20 -28.83 51.43 12.81
CA PRO A 20 -30.03 52.20 13.10
C PRO A 20 -29.66 53.67 13.39
N LYS A 21 -30.46 54.62 12.87
CA LYS A 21 -30.26 56.06 13.10
C LYS A 21 -30.41 56.45 14.57
N TYR A 22 -31.25 55.73 15.31
CA TYR A 22 -31.47 55.90 16.75
C TYR A 22 -31.47 54.53 17.43
N ARG A 23 -30.77 54.41 18.56
CA ARG A 23 -30.69 53.18 19.34
C ARG A 23 -30.78 53.50 20.83
N TYR A 24 -31.76 52.89 21.50
CA TYR A 24 -31.77 52.82 22.96
C TYR A 24 -30.96 51.59 23.38
N GLU A 25 -29.79 51.83 23.96
CA GLU A 25 -28.95 50.76 24.48
C GLU A 25 -29.37 50.44 25.91
N LYS A 26 -29.87 49.21 26.13
CA LYS A 26 -30.07 48.68 27.47
C LYS A 26 -28.73 48.12 27.95
N ALA A 27 -28.26 48.54 29.12
CA ALA A 27 -27.12 47.90 29.78
C ALA A 27 -27.34 46.37 29.83
N ASP A 28 -26.31 45.60 29.49
CA ASP A 28 -26.30 44.13 29.41
C ASP A 28 -27.11 43.47 28.28
N SER A 29 -27.48 44.19 27.22
CA SER A 29 -28.14 43.55 26.07
C SER A 29 -27.17 42.76 25.17
N CYS A 30 -27.35 41.44 25.12
CA CYS A 30 -26.66 40.55 24.15
C CYS A 30 -27.23 40.62 22.72
N ARG A 31 -28.24 41.46 22.46
CA ARG A 31 -28.96 41.50 21.17
C ARG A 31 -28.13 42.21 20.10
N ARG A 32 -27.71 41.46 19.09
CA ARG A 32 -26.94 41.97 17.95
C ARG A 32 -27.84 42.67 16.93
N LEU A 33 -27.25 43.64 16.22
CA LEU A 33 -27.88 44.28 15.07
C LEU A 33 -28.19 43.24 14.00
N ASN A 34 -29.32 43.43 13.31
CA ASN A 34 -29.73 42.56 12.22
C ASN A 34 -29.00 42.98 10.93
N ASN A 35 -29.03 42.13 9.91
CA ASN A 35 -28.41 42.43 8.62
C ASN A 35 -29.47 42.66 7.54
N VAL A 36 -29.13 43.53 6.57
CA VAL A 36 -29.85 43.67 5.30
C VAL A 36 -29.30 42.65 4.31
N PHE A 37 -30.18 42.09 3.48
CA PHE A 37 -29.84 41.11 2.45
C PHE A 37 -30.10 41.70 1.08
N TYR A 38 -29.24 41.36 0.13
CA TYR A 38 -29.35 41.77 -1.26
C TYR A 38 -29.20 40.58 -2.20
N LEU A 39 -29.85 40.63 -3.36
CA LEU A 39 -29.63 39.69 -4.46
C LEU A 39 -29.49 40.47 -5.76
N GLY A 40 -28.59 40.02 -6.64
CA GLY A 40 -28.41 40.62 -7.96
C GLY A 40 -29.39 40.06 -8.98
N ILE A 41 -29.94 40.91 -9.84
CA ILE A 41 -30.70 40.50 -11.04
C ILE A 41 -29.94 41.02 -12.26
N GLY A 42 -29.28 40.13 -12.99
CA GLY A 42 -28.58 40.46 -14.24
C GLY A 42 -27.65 41.68 -14.11
N ASN A 43 -27.80 42.64 -15.03
CA ASN A 43 -27.04 43.89 -15.06
C ASN A 43 -27.67 45.04 -14.25
N GLU A 44 -28.81 44.82 -13.58
CA GLU A 44 -29.60 45.88 -12.91
C GLU A 44 -29.18 46.12 -11.46
N GLY A 45 -28.02 45.60 -11.05
CA GLY A 45 -27.47 45.83 -9.72
C GLY A 45 -28.09 44.96 -8.63
N ARG A 46 -27.96 45.39 -7.36
CA ARG A 46 -28.33 44.60 -6.17
C ARG A 46 -29.66 45.09 -5.60
N ILE A 47 -30.65 44.21 -5.51
CA ILE A 47 -31.98 44.50 -4.96
C ILE A 47 -32.05 44.05 -3.51
N ARG A 48 -32.63 44.89 -2.64
CA ARG A 48 -32.85 44.55 -1.24
C ARG A 48 -33.97 43.52 -1.10
N VAL A 49 -33.72 42.45 -0.35
CA VAL A 49 -34.69 41.38 -0.11
C VAL A 49 -34.87 41.12 1.39
N CYS A 50 -35.99 40.49 1.75
CA CYS A 50 -36.21 40.04 3.11
C CYS A 50 -35.40 38.77 3.41
N LYS A 51 -35.18 38.49 4.71
CA LYS A 51 -34.43 37.31 5.14
C LYS A 51 -35.06 36.00 4.65
N TYR A 52 -36.38 35.90 4.69
CA TYR A 52 -37.10 34.68 4.28
C TYR A 52 -36.89 34.41 2.79
N PHE A 53 -37.04 35.44 1.95
CA PHE A 53 -36.77 35.34 0.52
C PHE A 53 -35.33 34.92 0.26
N PHE A 54 -34.34 35.57 0.90
CA PHE A 54 -32.92 35.22 0.76
C PHE A 54 -32.61 33.75 1.12
N ILE A 55 -33.20 33.24 2.19
CA ILE A 55 -33.07 31.85 2.64
C ILE A 55 -33.69 30.89 1.61
N SER A 56 -34.93 31.16 1.19
CA SER A 56 -35.67 30.30 0.25
C SER A 56 -35.03 30.30 -1.14
N THR A 57 -34.64 31.46 -1.66
CA THR A 57 -34.01 31.59 -2.98
C THR A 57 -32.65 30.89 -3.05
N LEU A 58 -31.85 30.95 -1.98
CA LEU A 58 -30.55 30.28 -1.94
C LEU A 58 -30.64 28.82 -1.44
N GLY A 59 -31.81 28.35 -1.02
CA GLY A 59 -31.99 27.01 -0.45
C GLY A 59 -31.16 26.75 0.82
N ILE A 60 -30.88 27.78 1.62
CA ILE A 60 -29.99 27.68 2.80
C ILE A 60 -30.77 27.74 4.11
N ASN A 61 -30.24 27.15 5.18
CA ASN A 61 -30.80 27.33 6.52
C ASN A 61 -30.32 28.65 7.16
N SER A 62 -31.15 29.28 8.00
CA SER A 62 -30.79 30.42 8.85
C SER A 62 -29.49 30.24 9.65
N ARG A 63 -29.12 28.99 9.99
CA ARG A 63 -27.85 28.65 10.66
C ARG A 63 -26.62 29.03 9.84
N VAL A 64 -26.70 28.96 8.51
CA VAL A 64 -25.60 29.31 7.60
C VAL A 64 -25.29 30.80 7.71
N ILE A 65 -26.32 31.65 7.70
CA ILE A 65 -26.20 33.10 7.87
C ILE A 65 -25.55 33.43 9.23
N ARG A 66 -26.03 32.82 10.33
CA ARG A 66 -25.43 33.02 11.67
C ARG A 66 -23.95 32.65 11.69
N THR A 67 -23.58 31.56 11.00
CA THR A 67 -22.19 31.11 10.90
C THR A 67 -21.32 32.11 10.16
N VAL A 68 -21.81 32.68 9.05
CA VAL A 68 -21.12 33.72 8.28
C VAL A 68 -20.90 34.97 9.14
N VAL A 69 -21.93 35.45 9.83
CA VAL A 69 -21.83 36.60 10.75
C VAL A 69 -20.82 36.35 11.88
N MET A 70 -20.79 35.13 12.44
CA MET A 70 -19.81 34.78 13.46
C MET A 70 -18.38 34.81 12.93
N LYS A 71 -18.16 34.30 11.71
CA LYS A 71 -16.86 34.31 11.03
C LYS A 71 -16.44 35.68 10.51
N GLN A 72 -17.38 36.61 10.32
CA GLN A 72 -17.11 37.99 9.89
C GLN A 72 -16.17 38.74 10.85
N LYS A 73 -16.19 38.40 12.14
CA LYS A 73 -15.25 38.96 13.13
C LYS A 73 -13.76 38.66 12.82
N ASN A 74 -13.50 37.69 11.96
CA ASN A 74 -12.18 37.23 11.55
C ASN A 74 -12.00 37.36 10.02
N VAL A 75 -12.36 38.51 9.44
CA VAL A 75 -12.17 38.78 8.00
C VAL A 75 -10.77 39.32 7.74
N CYS A 76 -10.13 38.81 6.70
CA CYS A 76 -8.91 39.38 6.13
C CYS A 76 -9.19 39.69 4.65
N SER A 77 -8.95 40.94 4.23
CA SER A 77 -9.12 41.39 2.83
C SER A 77 -10.50 41.08 2.20
N GLY A 78 -11.59 41.23 2.95
CA GLY A 78 -12.95 41.03 2.45
C GLY A 78 -13.39 39.57 2.28
N MET A 79 -12.52 38.61 2.61
CA MET A 79 -12.82 37.18 2.58
C MET A 79 -12.83 36.58 3.99
N LEU A 80 -13.67 35.56 4.19
CA LEU A 80 -13.66 34.78 5.42
C LEU A 80 -12.41 33.90 5.51
N LYS A 81 -11.86 33.72 6.71
CA LYS A 81 -10.79 32.73 6.97
C LYS A 81 -11.20 31.34 6.46
N VAL A 82 -10.20 30.64 5.92
CA VAL A 82 -10.32 29.30 5.34
C VAL A 82 -10.91 28.33 6.36
N ASP A 83 -11.78 27.42 5.90
CA ASP A 83 -12.32 26.36 6.74
C ASP A 83 -11.22 25.34 7.05
N LEU A 84 -10.84 25.21 8.32
CA LEU A 84 -9.79 24.29 8.79
C LEU A 84 -10.37 22.99 9.37
N ARG A 85 -11.63 22.67 9.06
CA ARG A 85 -12.22 21.39 9.49
C ARG A 85 -11.44 20.22 8.90
N GLY A 86 -11.19 19.22 9.75
CA GLY A 86 -10.33 18.07 9.42
C GLY A 86 -8.84 18.38 9.33
N LYS A 87 -8.42 19.65 9.50
CA LYS A 87 -7.02 20.08 9.46
C LYS A 87 -6.54 20.44 10.86
N HIS A 88 -6.58 19.47 11.78
CA HIS A 88 -6.00 19.63 13.10
C HIS A 88 -4.61 19.01 13.16
N LYS A 89 -3.62 19.80 13.59
CA LYS A 89 -2.26 19.32 13.89
C LYS A 89 -2.15 18.66 15.27
N SER A 90 -3.27 18.21 15.84
CA SER A 90 -3.30 17.61 17.17
C SER A 90 -2.81 16.16 17.20
N HIS A 91 -2.57 15.54 16.04
CA HIS A 91 -1.98 14.22 16.00
C HIS A 91 -0.47 14.31 16.21
N VAL A 92 0.00 13.70 17.29
CA VAL A 92 1.42 13.47 17.55
C VAL A 92 1.98 12.67 16.38
N THR A 93 2.87 13.30 15.62
CA THR A 93 3.55 12.67 14.49
C THR A 93 4.89 12.15 14.97
N VAL A 94 5.26 10.94 14.54
CA VAL A 94 6.59 10.40 14.82
C VAL A 94 7.63 11.25 14.07
N PRO A 95 8.68 11.75 14.76
CA PRO A 95 9.77 12.50 14.12
C PRO A 95 10.35 11.76 12.91
N ASP A 96 10.67 12.49 11.86
CA ASP A 96 11.18 11.89 10.61
C ASP A 96 12.57 11.26 10.80
N GLU A 97 13.35 11.74 11.76
CA GLU A 97 14.63 11.14 12.17
C GLU A 97 14.48 9.67 12.58
N LEU A 98 13.44 9.35 13.37
CA LEU A 98 13.17 7.97 13.81
C LEU A 98 12.76 7.08 12.63
N LYS A 99 12.01 7.63 11.68
CA LYS A 99 11.62 6.91 10.46
C LYS A 99 12.85 6.62 9.60
N ASN A 100 13.77 7.57 9.50
CA ASN A 100 15.01 7.39 8.75
C ASN A 100 15.92 6.33 9.39
N GLY A 101 16.05 6.31 10.71
CA GLY A 101 16.79 5.26 11.42
C GLY A 101 16.18 3.86 11.18
N LEU A 102 14.85 3.76 11.17
CA LEU A 102 14.16 2.53 10.79
C LEU A 102 14.45 2.12 9.34
N ARG A 103 14.37 3.05 8.38
CA ARG A 103 14.68 2.75 6.97
C ARG A 103 16.10 2.24 6.80
N GLN A 104 17.06 2.86 7.47
CA GLN A 104 18.45 2.41 7.44
C GLN A 104 18.61 0.99 7.99
N HIS A 105 17.94 0.67 9.09
CA HIS A 105 17.92 -0.70 9.63
C HIS A 105 17.36 -1.70 8.61
N ILE A 106 16.24 -1.39 7.95
CA ILE A 106 15.64 -2.26 6.93
C ILE A 106 16.58 -2.43 5.72
N ILE A 107 17.26 -1.36 5.28
CA ILE A 107 18.21 -1.41 4.16
C ILE A 107 19.45 -2.25 4.51
N SER A 108 19.87 -2.26 5.78
CA SER A 108 21.04 -3.03 6.21
C SER A 108 20.85 -4.55 6.19
N MET A 109 19.61 -5.03 6.04
CA MET A 109 19.32 -6.46 5.96
C MET A 109 19.83 -7.07 4.65
N PRO A 110 20.45 -8.27 4.69
CA PRO A 110 20.91 -8.95 3.48
C PRO A 110 19.71 -9.31 2.60
N ARG A 111 19.82 -8.98 1.31
CA ARG A 111 18.77 -9.23 0.31
C ARG A 111 19.18 -10.38 -0.58
N ILE A 112 18.21 -11.23 -0.88
CA ILE A 112 18.33 -12.33 -1.83
C ILE A 112 17.68 -11.85 -3.12
N GLU A 113 18.46 -11.90 -4.20
CA GLU A 113 17.96 -11.60 -5.54
C GLU A 113 16.87 -12.59 -5.93
N SER A 114 15.90 -12.13 -6.72
CA SER A 114 14.80 -12.93 -7.25
C SER A 114 15.25 -13.96 -8.30
N HIS A 115 16.50 -14.45 -8.27
CA HIS A 115 17.10 -15.37 -9.23
C HIS A 115 16.25 -16.62 -9.52
N TYR A 116 15.35 -17.00 -8.60
CA TYR A 116 14.42 -18.13 -8.75
C TYR A 116 12.97 -17.74 -9.11
N CYS A 117 12.64 -16.46 -9.15
CA CYS A 117 11.36 -15.92 -9.60
C CYS A 117 11.54 -15.34 -11.00
N ARG A 118 10.63 -15.72 -11.91
CA ARG A 118 10.63 -15.34 -13.33
C ARG A 118 10.99 -13.85 -13.51
N SER A 119 11.58 -13.52 -14.66
CA SER A 119 11.98 -12.17 -15.13
C SER A 119 10.90 -11.06 -15.08
N GLN A 120 9.75 -11.32 -14.47
CA GLN A 120 8.57 -10.47 -14.42
C GLN A 120 8.40 -9.70 -13.10
N THR A 121 9.15 -9.97 -12.03
CA THR A 121 8.98 -9.24 -10.75
C THR A 121 10.27 -8.62 -10.21
N GLN A 122 10.23 -7.31 -9.92
CA GLN A 122 11.26 -6.55 -9.20
C GLN A 122 11.18 -6.72 -7.66
N LYS A 123 10.60 -7.84 -7.18
CA LYS A 123 10.42 -8.07 -5.75
C LYS A 123 11.70 -8.61 -5.15
N GLU A 124 12.19 -7.96 -4.11
CA GLU A 124 13.36 -8.41 -3.34
C GLU A 124 12.92 -9.36 -2.22
N TYR A 125 13.79 -10.28 -1.82
CA TYR A 125 13.48 -11.24 -0.77
C TYR A 125 14.48 -11.18 0.39
N ILE A 126 13.97 -11.34 1.60
CA ILE A 126 14.76 -11.57 2.81
C ILE A 126 14.70 -13.06 3.10
N GLU A 127 15.75 -13.63 3.67
CA GLU A 127 15.75 -15.01 4.14
C GLU A 127 14.51 -15.31 5.02
N GLY A 128 13.78 -16.37 4.71
CA GLY A 128 12.51 -16.72 5.37
C GLY A 128 12.64 -17.22 6.81
N GLY A 129 13.84 -17.23 7.39
CA GLY A 129 14.08 -17.72 8.76
C GLY A 129 13.55 -16.80 9.86
N LYS A 130 13.29 -15.52 9.56
CA LYS A 130 12.77 -14.55 10.53
C LYS A 130 11.43 -13.97 10.09
N THR A 131 10.55 -13.75 11.05
CA THR A 131 9.27 -13.04 10.86
C THR A 131 9.45 -11.53 11.03
N ILE A 132 8.52 -10.72 10.52
CA ILE A 132 8.51 -9.25 10.71
C ILE A 132 8.59 -8.89 12.20
N SER A 133 7.92 -9.66 13.06
CA SER A 133 7.95 -9.45 14.51
C SER A 133 9.35 -9.69 15.10
N GLN A 134 10.08 -10.69 14.62
CA GLN A 134 11.45 -10.94 15.06
C GLN A 134 12.41 -9.87 14.55
N LEU A 135 12.26 -9.41 13.30
CA LEU A 135 13.03 -8.29 12.78
C LEU A 135 12.82 -7.01 13.59
N TYR A 136 11.59 -6.75 14.04
CA TYR A 136 11.30 -5.65 14.95
C TYR A 136 11.95 -5.83 16.33
N THR A 137 11.98 -7.04 16.87
CA THR A 137 12.65 -7.33 18.14
C THR A 137 14.16 -7.08 18.03
N ASP A 138 14.78 -7.49 16.92
CA ASP A 138 16.20 -7.23 16.65
C ASP A 138 16.47 -5.73 16.52
N TYR A 139 15.64 -5.01 15.74
CA TYR A 139 15.70 -3.54 15.65
C TYR A 139 15.61 -2.87 17.02
N LYS A 140 14.63 -3.27 17.83
CA LYS A 140 14.42 -2.71 19.18
C LYS A 140 15.62 -2.98 20.07
N LYS A 141 16.22 -4.18 19.98
CA LYS A 141 17.42 -4.54 20.72
C LYS A 141 18.61 -3.65 20.31
N THR A 142 18.89 -3.54 19.01
CA THR A 142 19.96 -2.67 18.50
C THR A 142 19.78 -1.21 18.91
N CYS A 143 18.56 -0.67 18.84
CA CYS A 143 18.29 0.69 19.30
C CYS A 143 18.49 0.84 20.81
N THR A 144 18.10 -0.16 21.61
CA THR A 144 18.30 -0.14 23.07
C THR A 144 19.79 -0.16 23.42
N ASP A 145 20.57 -1.01 22.75
CA ASP A 145 22.02 -1.13 22.95
C ASP A 145 22.76 0.17 22.58
N GLN A 146 22.26 0.91 21.58
CA GLN A 146 22.82 2.19 21.13
C GLN A 146 22.22 3.41 21.87
N ASN A 147 21.34 3.21 22.86
CA ASN A 147 20.58 4.27 23.53
C ASN A 147 19.81 5.20 22.56
N LEU A 148 19.35 4.66 21.44
CA LEU A 148 18.56 5.38 20.45
C LEU A 148 17.05 5.20 20.68
N PRO A 149 16.25 6.25 20.47
CA PRO A 149 14.79 6.14 20.44
C PRO A 149 14.33 5.22 19.30
N PHE A 150 13.34 4.37 19.58
CA PHE A 150 12.78 3.41 18.62
C PHE A 150 11.28 3.66 18.35
N VAL A 151 10.83 3.28 17.15
CA VAL A 151 9.41 3.38 16.77
C VAL A 151 8.58 2.20 17.29
N LYS A 152 7.25 2.36 17.35
CA LYS A 152 6.32 1.27 17.68
C LYS A 152 6.24 0.25 16.53
N TYR A 153 5.93 -1.01 16.86
CA TYR A 153 5.73 -2.10 15.90
C TYR A 153 4.77 -1.74 14.74
N SER A 154 3.64 -1.09 15.03
CA SER A 154 2.69 -0.70 13.98
C SER A 154 3.30 0.21 12.91
N MET A 155 4.18 1.14 13.30
CA MET A 155 4.90 2.00 12.37
C MET A 155 5.95 1.21 11.59
N TYR A 156 6.68 0.32 12.28
CA TYR A 156 7.63 -0.60 11.66
C TYR A 156 6.97 -1.44 10.56
N TYR A 157 5.85 -2.09 10.88
CA TYR A 157 5.08 -2.93 9.97
C TYR A 157 4.55 -2.12 8.78
N THR A 158 4.08 -0.89 9.01
CA THR A 158 3.58 -0.03 7.93
C THR A 158 4.71 0.30 6.97
N ILE A 159 5.82 0.85 7.47
CA ILE A 159 6.98 1.23 6.65
C ILE A 159 7.53 0.02 5.88
N PHE A 160 7.68 -1.13 6.54
CA PHE A 160 8.16 -2.35 5.91
C PHE A 160 7.29 -2.79 4.72
N ASN A 161 5.95 -2.71 4.83
CA ASN A 161 5.05 -3.17 3.77
C ASN A 161 4.70 -2.11 2.72
N THR A 162 4.79 -0.82 3.06
CA THR A 162 4.40 0.27 2.13
C THR A 162 5.58 0.86 1.38
N GLU A 163 6.75 0.97 2.03
CA GLU A 163 7.93 1.61 1.42
C GLU A 163 8.88 0.61 0.77
N PHE A 164 8.84 -0.66 1.20
CA PHE A 164 9.72 -1.70 0.68
C PHE A 164 8.92 -2.79 -0.04
N ASN A 165 9.26 -3.06 -1.30
CA ASN A 165 8.70 -4.17 -2.06
C ASN A 165 9.45 -5.48 -1.73
N MET A 166 9.43 -5.86 -0.45
CA MET A 166 10.17 -7.02 0.06
C MET A 166 9.23 -8.16 0.48
N GLY A 167 9.68 -9.40 0.32
CA GLY A 167 8.98 -10.59 0.81
C GLY A 167 9.91 -11.53 1.56
N PHE A 168 9.34 -12.47 2.30
CA PHE A 168 10.11 -13.58 2.87
C PHE A 168 10.33 -14.64 1.80
N PHE A 169 11.58 -15.04 1.60
CA PHE A 169 11.96 -16.10 0.69
C PHE A 169 11.45 -17.42 1.24
N ASN A 170 10.60 -18.09 0.46
CA ASN A 170 10.20 -19.46 0.75
C ASN A 170 10.86 -20.36 -0.31
N PRO A 171 11.76 -21.28 0.08
CA PRO A 171 12.37 -22.22 -0.85
C PRO A 171 11.32 -22.96 -1.67
N LYS A 172 11.56 -23.12 -2.98
CA LYS A 172 10.71 -23.97 -3.83
C LYS A 172 10.89 -25.44 -3.44
N LYS A 173 9.86 -26.24 -3.71
CA LYS A 173 9.73 -27.65 -3.33
C LYS A 173 10.80 -28.58 -3.92
N ASP A 174 11.56 -28.15 -4.93
CA ASP A 174 12.52 -28.99 -5.65
C ASP A 174 13.93 -28.40 -5.54
N GLN A 175 14.54 -28.51 -4.37
CA GLN A 175 15.96 -28.22 -4.18
C GLN A 175 16.78 -29.49 -4.43
N CYS A 176 17.89 -29.37 -5.16
CA CYS A 176 18.80 -30.49 -5.35
C CYS A 176 19.41 -30.88 -4.00
N GLU A 177 19.25 -32.15 -3.62
CA GLU A 177 19.73 -32.71 -2.37
C GLU A 177 21.25 -32.53 -2.21
N LEU A 178 22.01 -32.74 -3.30
CA LEU A 178 23.47 -32.60 -3.31
C LEU A 178 23.90 -31.14 -3.07
N CYS A 179 23.25 -30.17 -3.73
CA CYS A 179 23.50 -28.74 -3.51
C CYS A 179 23.15 -28.31 -2.07
N LEU A 180 22.05 -28.82 -1.52
CA LEU A 180 21.64 -28.51 -0.15
C LEU A 180 22.62 -29.08 0.87
N THR A 181 23.02 -30.33 0.67
CA THR A 181 23.96 -31.02 1.56
C THR A 181 25.30 -30.29 1.57
N PHE A 182 25.79 -29.85 0.41
CA PHE A 182 27.02 -29.06 0.31
C PHE A 182 26.91 -27.69 1.00
N ALA A 183 25.79 -26.99 0.83
CA ALA A 183 25.56 -25.68 1.45
C ALA A 183 25.52 -25.77 2.99
N ASN A 184 24.87 -26.81 3.52
CA ASN A 184 24.71 -27.04 4.95
C ASN A 184 25.89 -27.79 5.60
N ALA A 185 26.87 -28.26 4.82
CA ALA A 185 28.03 -28.98 5.33
C ALA A 185 29.01 -28.07 6.08
N ASN A 186 29.61 -28.61 7.14
CA ASN A 186 30.75 -28.02 7.86
C ASN A 186 31.99 -27.98 6.94
N GLU A 187 32.99 -27.15 7.27
CA GLU A 187 34.19 -26.95 6.42
C GLU A 187 34.89 -28.25 6.00
N GLU A 188 35.03 -29.21 6.92
CA GLU A 188 35.69 -30.49 6.67
C GLU A 188 34.90 -31.37 5.67
N ASN A 189 33.58 -31.45 5.84
CA ASN A 189 32.69 -32.17 4.92
C ASN A 189 32.58 -31.46 3.57
N ARG A 190 32.66 -30.12 3.55
CA ARG A 190 32.63 -29.33 2.32
C ARG A 190 33.85 -29.60 1.46
N LEU A 191 35.03 -29.73 2.07
CA LEU A 191 36.26 -30.11 1.36
C LEU A 191 36.15 -31.50 0.72
N GLN A 192 35.57 -32.46 1.42
CA GLN A 192 35.36 -33.82 0.89
C GLN A 192 34.30 -33.86 -0.23
N MET A 193 33.29 -33.00 -0.15
CA MET A 193 32.20 -32.92 -1.14
C MET A 193 32.45 -31.89 -2.25
N GLN A 194 33.62 -31.24 -2.26
CA GLN A 194 33.96 -30.19 -3.23
C GLN A 194 34.00 -30.72 -4.66
N ASP A 195 34.68 -31.85 -4.86
CA ASP A 195 34.82 -32.49 -6.17
C ASP A 195 33.48 -32.96 -6.75
N PRO A 196 32.64 -33.74 -6.03
CA PRO A 196 31.34 -34.15 -6.57
C PRO A 196 30.38 -32.96 -6.76
N TYR A 197 30.51 -31.90 -5.96
CA TYR A 197 29.75 -30.67 -6.17
C TYR A 197 30.19 -29.94 -7.45
N ASN A 198 31.49 -29.80 -7.68
CA ASN A 198 32.01 -29.16 -8.89
C ASN A 198 31.62 -29.93 -10.16
N GLU A 199 31.68 -31.26 -10.13
CA GLU A 199 31.21 -32.12 -11.21
C GLU A 199 29.71 -31.89 -11.47
N HIS A 200 28.88 -31.94 -10.43
CA HIS A 200 27.44 -31.67 -10.54
C HIS A 200 27.13 -30.29 -11.16
N ILE A 201 27.86 -29.24 -10.77
CA ILE A 201 27.70 -27.90 -11.34
C ILE A 201 28.14 -27.87 -12.81
N THR A 202 29.22 -28.56 -13.15
CA THR A 202 29.71 -28.63 -14.53
C THR A 202 28.72 -29.35 -15.44
N GLU A 203 28.21 -30.51 -15.04
CA GLU A 203 27.19 -31.26 -15.77
C GLU A 203 25.91 -30.44 -15.97
N LYS A 204 25.49 -29.71 -14.94
CA LYS A 204 24.34 -28.82 -15.00
C LYS A 204 24.52 -27.72 -16.06
N GLU A 205 25.69 -27.09 -16.13
CA GLU A 205 25.96 -26.07 -17.14
C GLU A 205 26.08 -26.67 -18.54
N LEU A 206 26.72 -27.83 -18.70
CA LEU A 206 26.77 -28.57 -19.97
C LEU A 206 25.35 -28.90 -20.48
N ALA A 207 24.48 -29.44 -19.61
CA ALA A 207 23.09 -29.73 -19.98
C ALA A 207 22.29 -28.48 -20.37
N ARG A 208 22.59 -27.32 -19.78
CA ARG A 208 21.98 -26.03 -20.16
C ARG A 208 22.45 -25.55 -21.52
N VAL A 209 23.74 -25.69 -21.81
CA VAL A 209 24.33 -25.34 -23.11
C VAL A 209 23.74 -26.22 -24.21
N GLU A 210 23.71 -27.54 -24.01
CA GLU A 210 23.11 -28.47 -24.98
C GLU A 210 21.62 -28.16 -25.21
N LYS A 211 20.86 -27.89 -24.15
CA LYS A 211 19.45 -27.48 -24.29
C LYS A 211 19.28 -26.17 -25.07
N ALA A 212 20.20 -25.22 -24.93
CA ALA A 212 20.18 -23.98 -25.70
C ALA A 212 20.48 -24.24 -27.18
N ASN A 213 21.48 -25.09 -27.46
CA ASN A 213 21.83 -25.51 -28.82
C ASN A 213 20.67 -26.25 -29.50
N ASP A 214 19.99 -27.15 -28.78
CA ASP A 214 18.82 -27.89 -29.26
C ASP A 214 17.67 -26.97 -29.66
N LYS A 215 17.48 -25.89 -28.90
CA LYS A 215 16.42 -24.90 -29.12
C LYS A 215 16.65 -24.07 -30.38
N ASP A 216 17.91 -23.77 -30.69
CA ASP A 216 18.30 -23.00 -31.87
C ASP A 216 18.54 -23.88 -33.11
N SER A 217 18.44 -25.21 -32.96
CA SER A 217 18.56 -26.16 -34.06
C SER A 217 17.30 -26.22 -34.94
N ASP A 218 17.48 -26.62 -36.20
CA ASP A 218 16.39 -26.87 -37.17
C ASP A 218 15.66 -28.21 -36.91
N ARG A 219 15.98 -28.91 -35.81
CA ARG A 219 15.37 -30.19 -35.45
C ARG A 219 14.11 -29.97 -34.62
N ILE A 220 13.15 -30.89 -34.73
CA ILE A 220 12.01 -30.93 -33.80
C ILE A 220 12.49 -31.55 -32.50
N VAL A 221 12.46 -30.78 -31.41
CA VAL A 221 12.88 -31.26 -30.08
C VAL A 221 11.65 -31.37 -29.19
N ILE A 222 11.37 -32.59 -28.74
CA ILE A 222 10.23 -32.92 -27.89
C ILE A 222 10.77 -33.35 -26.52
N VAL A 223 10.29 -32.68 -25.49
CA VAL A 223 10.55 -33.03 -24.09
C VAL A 223 9.35 -33.81 -23.58
N TYR A 224 9.62 -34.98 -23.03
CA TYR A 224 8.62 -35.83 -22.41
C TYR A 224 8.64 -35.61 -20.91
N ASP A 225 7.46 -35.45 -20.31
CA ASP A 225 7.32 -35.41 -18.85
C ASP A 225 6.07 -36.20 -18.44
N LEU A 226 6.17 -36.91 -17.33
CA LEU A 226 5.05 -37.67 -16.76
C LEU A 226 4.46 -36.84 -15.62
N GLN A 227 3.16 -36.56 -15.68
CA GLN A 227 2.50 -35.92 -14.56
C GLN A 227 2.50 -36.87 -13.35
N ALA A 228 2.52 -36.31 -12.14
CA ALA A 228 2.28 -37.07 -10.92
C ALA A 228 1.03 -37.94 -11.04
N VAL A 229 1.11 -39.18 -10.54
CA VAL A 229 0.02 -40.16 -10.61
C VAL A 229 -1.23 -39.59 -9.94
N LEU A 230 -2.32 -39.51 -10.70
CA LEU A 230 -3.59 -38.97 -10.22
C LEU A 230 -4.55 -40.11 -9.87
N PRO A 231 -4.91 -40.31 -8.60
CA PRO A 231 -5.93 -41.27 -8.23
C PRO A 231 -7.32 -40.75 -8.63
N CYS A 232 -8.06 -41.53 -9.41
CA CYS A 232 -9.41 -41.23 -9.87
C CYS A 232 -10.39 -42.34 -9.43
N PRO A 233 -11.54 -42.01 -8.82
CA PRO A 233 -12.07 -40.66 -8.64
C PRO A 233 -11.51 -39.99 -7.36
N SER A 234 -11.29 -38.66 -7.43
CA SER A 234 -10.79 -37.84 -6.31
C SER A 234 -11.93 -37.02 -5.70
N GLY A 235 -12.02 -36.96 -4.38
CA GLY A 235 -13.00 -36.11 -3.68
C GLY A 235 -12.74 -36.05 -2.17
N GLU A 236 -13.34 -35.05 -1.52
CA GLU A 236 -13.20 -34.80 -0.07
C GLU A 236 -14.21 -35.60 0.79
N ALA A 237 -15.19 -36.25 0.16
CA ALA A 237 -16.20 -37.00 0.88
C ALA A 237 -15.66 -38.34 1.39
N GLN A 238 -16.10 -38.74 2.59
CA GLN A 238 -15.65 -39.97 3.26
C GLN A 238 -15.96 -41.24 2.44
N SER A 239 -16.97 -41.21 1.57
CA SER A 239 -17.31 -42.30 0.65
C SER A 239 -16.20 -42.66 -0.32
N PHE A 240 -15.33 -41.71 -0.72
CA PHE A 240 -14.20 -41.96 -1.64
C PHE A 240 -13.10 -42.84 -1.02
N TYR A 241 -13.12 -43.07 0.30
CA TYR A 241 -12.20 -43.99 0.97
C TYR A 241 -12.50 -45.46 0.64
N TYR A 242 -13.77 -45.79 0.38
CA TYR A 242 -14.23 -47.17 0.17
C TYR A 242 -14.38 -47.55 -1.31
N VAL A 243 -14.07 -46.64 -2.22
CA VAL A 243 -14.14 -46.88 -3.67
C VAL A 243 -12.76 -47.20 -4.20
N SER A 244 -12.66 -48.22 -5.07
CA SER A 244 -11.42 -48.54 -5.78
C SER A 244 -10.96 -47.36 -6.62
N LYS A 245 -9.70 -46.93 -6.42
CA LYS A 245 -9.09 -45.82 -7.15
C LYS A 245 -8.30 -46.35 -8.34
N LEU A 246 -8.52 -45.77 -9.51
CA LEU A 246 -7.70 -45.97 -10.69
C LEU A 246 -6.54 -44.97 -10.67
N ASN A 247 -5.34 -45.45 -10.94
CA ASN A 247 -4.17 -44.60 -11.13
C ASN A 247 -4.16 -44.09 -12.58
N VAL A 248 -4.37 -42.80 -12.76
CA VAL A 248 -4.30 -42.15 -14.07
C VAL A 248 -2.88 -41.63 -14.26
N PHE A 249 -2.26 -42.05 -15.36
CA PHE A 249 -0.94 -41.61 -15.79
C PHE A 249 -1.13 -40.71 -17.01
N ASN A 250 -0.75 -39.44 -16.90
CA ASN A 250 -0.78 -38.52 -18.03
C ASN A 250 0.64 -38.38 -18.58
N PHE A 251 0.80 -38.70 -19.86
CA PHE A 251 2.06 -38.58 -20.57
C PHE A 251 2.06 -37.29 -21.38
N SER A 252 2.86 -36.31 -20.95
CA SER A 252 2.92 -35.01 -21.59
C SER A 252 4.09 -34.91 -22.55
N MET A 253 3.84 -34.36 -23.73
CA MET A 253 4.79 -34.07 -24.78
C MET A 253 4.84 -32.56 -24.99
N PHE A 254 6.00 -31.96 -24.74
CA PHE A 254 6.25 -30.54 -24.94
C PHE A 254 7.19 -30.29 -26.10
N ARG A 255 6.76 -29.51 -27.10
CA ARG A 255 7.62 -29.10 -28.21
C ARG A 255 8.38 -27.83 -27.84
N LEU A 256 9.71 -27.89 -27.81
CA LEU A 256 10.55 -26.79 -27.33
C LEU A 256 10.51 -25.53 -28.21
N GLN A 257 10.40 -25.69 -29.53
CA GLN A 257 10.42 -24.58 -30.49
C GLN A 257 9.12 -23.77 -30.46
N THR A 258 7.98 -24.43 -30.63
CA THR A 258 6.65 -23.78 -30.72
C THR A 258 5.99 -23.55 -29.37
N LYS A 259 6.49 -24.22 -28.32
CA LYS A 259 5.92 -24.24 -26.95
C LYS A 259 4.54 -24.89 -26.87
N ASP A 260 4.22 -25.79 -27.80
CA ASP A 260 2.99 -26.57 -27.76
C ASP A 260 3.10 -27.74 -26.76
N VAL A 261 2.00 -28.03 -26.05
CA VAL A 261 1.87 -29.13 -25.09
C VAL A 261 0.76 -30.06 -25.56
N THR A 262 1.02 -31.36 -25.56
CA THR A 262 0.02 -32.43 -25.74
C THR A 262 0.07 -33.34 -24.52
N CYS A 263 -1.09 -33.70 -23.96
CA CYS A 263 -1.22 -34.56 -22.77
C CYS A 263 -2.21 -35.70 -23.03
#